data_AF-A0A5C8SAU5-F1
#
_entry.id   AF-A0A5C8SAU5-F1
#
_cell.length_a   1.000
_cell.length_b   1.000
_cell.length_c   1.000
_cell.angle_alpha   90.00
_cell.angle_beta   90.00
_cell.angle_gamma   90.00
#
_symmetry.space_group_name_H-M   'P 1'
#
loop_
_entity.id
_entity.type
_entity.pdbx_description
1 polymer ?
#
loop_
_entity_poly.entity_id
_entity_poly.type
_entity_poly.pdbx_seq_one_letter_code
_entity_poly.pdbx_strand_id
1 'polypeptide(L)' 'MKSRYDAETDALYVRFADAPVVESEEVRPGLIIDLDAAGRIVAVEILDASEHRSTGAELDHLSAA' A
#
# COMPACT_ATOMS: atom_id res chain seq x y z
N MET A 1 3.69 -3.48 -11.78
CA MET A 1 3.84 -3.00 -10.39
C MET A 1 3.83 -1.48 -10.40
N LYS A 2 3.02 -0.88 -9.54
CA LYS A 2 2.90 0.58 -9.39
C LYS A 2 2.99 0.91 -7.90
N SER A 3 3.70 1.97 -7.56
CA SER A 3 3.75 2.48 -6.19
C SER A 3 3.45 3.98 -6.21
N ARG A 4 2.66 4.44 -5.25
CA ARG A 4 2.34 5.85 -5.07
C ARG A 4 2.31 6.17 -3.59
N TYR A 5 3.11 7.14 -3.19
CA TYR A 5 2.96 7.83 -1.93
C TYR A 5 2.20 9.13 -2.16
N ASP A 6 1.15 9.36 -1.37
CA ASP A 6 0.41 10.60 -1.34
C ASP A 6 0.70 11.33 -0.03
N ALA A 7 1.51 12.39 -0.12
CA ALA A 7 1.93 13.17 1.04
C ALA A 7 0.80 14.03 1.63
N GLU A 8 -0.27 14.31 0.89
CA GLU A 8 -1.42 15.08 1.40
C GLU A 8 -2.21 14.26 2.41
N THR A 9 -2.36 12.96 2.15
CA THR A 9 -3.10 12.03 3.01
C THR A 9 -2.20 11.11 3.84
N ASP A 10 -0.88 11.25 3.74
CA ASP A 10 0.13 10.35 4.31
C ASP A 10 -0.16 8.86 4.03
N ALA A 11 -0.44 8.53 2.77
CA ALA A 11 -0.82 7.17 2.36
C ALA A 11 0.13 6.60 1.31
N LEU A 12 0.62 5.38 1.53
CA LEU A 12 1.41 4.61 0.56
C LEU A 12 0.55 3.48 -0.02
N TYR A 13 0.44 3.44 -1.34
CA TYR A 13 -0.16 2.34 -2.07
C TYR A 13 0.87 1.63 -2.94
N VAL A 14 1.00 0.31 -2.80
CA VAL A 14 1.85 -0.54 -3.63
C VAL A 14 1.01 -1.61 -4.29
N ARG A 15 0.83 -1.51 -5.60
CA ARG A 15 0.06 -2.45 -6.42
C ARG A 15 0.98 -3.40 -7.17
N PHE A 16 0.84 -4.70 -6.90
CA PHE A 16 1.66 -5.74 -7.54
C PHE A 16 1.06 -6.19 -8.87
N ALA A 17 -0.26 -6.33 -8.95
CA ALA A 17 -0.98 -6.81 -10.13
C ALA A 17 -2.23 -5.97 -10.44
N ASP A 18 -2.65 -5.96 -11.71
CA ASP A 18 -3.89 -5.29 -12.14
C ASP A 18 -5.15 -6.16 -11.93
N ALA A 19 -5.04 -7.22 -11.12
CA ALA A 19 -6.16 -8.09 -10.78
C ALA A 19 -7.24 -7.36 -9.93
N PRO A 20 -8.51 -7.75 -10.02
CA PRO A 20 -9.56 -7.21 -9.16
C PRO A 20 -9.28 -7.49 -7.69
N VAL A 21 -9.42 -6.47 -6.85
CA VAL A 21 -9.48 -6.60 -5.40
C VAL A 21 -10.92 -6.97 -5.03
N VAL A 22 -11.11 -8.03 -4.26
CA VAL A 22 -12.43 -8.46 -3.79
C VAL A 22 -12.56 -8.42 -2.27
N GLU A 23 -11.44 -8.35 -1.57
CA GLU A 23 -11.34 -8.30 -0.12
C GLU A 23 -10.13 -7.47 0.28
N SER A 24 -10.23 -6.78 1.41
CA SER A 24 -9.13 -6.03 2.00
C SER A 24 -9.07 -6.36 3.49
N GLU A 25 -7.88 -6.72 3.99
CA GLU A 25 -7.65 -7.11 5.38
C GLU A 25 -6.70 -6.12 6.06
N GLU A 26 -7.14 -5.50 7.16
CA GLU A 26 -6.28 -4.70 8.02
C GLU A 26 -5.54 -5.62 9.02
N VAL A 27 -4.27 -5.92 8.75
CA VAL A 27 -3.48 -6.87 9.56
C VAL A 27 -2.91 -6.23 10.84
N ARG A 28 -2.86 -4.90 10.87
CA ARG A 28 -2.59 -4.04 12.04
C ARG A 28 -3.06 -2.62 11.70
N PRO A 29 -3.28 -1.72 12.68
CA PRO A 29 -3.69 -0.34 12.41
C PRO A 29 -2.85 0.29 11.30
N GLY A 30 -3.54 0.73 10.24
CA GLY A 30 -2.94 1.42 9.10
C GLY A 30 -2.21 0.53 8.09
N LEU A 31 -2.18 -0.81 8.23
CA LEU A 31 -1.59 -1.72 7.24
C LEU A 31 -2.64 -2.66 6.67
N ILE A 32 -2.97 -2.46 5.40
CA ILE A 32 -4.03 -3.16 4.69
C ILE A 32 -3.46 -3.99 3.55
N ILE A 33 -3.95 -5.23 3.41
CA ILE A 33 -3.63 -6.15 2.31
C ILE A 33 -4.87 -6.31 1.44
N ASP A 34 -4.73 -6.00 0.15
CA ASP A 34 -5.78 -6.23 -0.85
C ASP A 34 -5.62 -7.63 -1.47
N LEU A 35 -6.69 -8.40 -1.50
CA LEU A 35 -6.74 -9.79 -1.97
C LEU A 35 -7.64 -9.97 -3.19
N ASP A 36 -7.25 -10.88 -4.08
CA ASP A 36 -8.09 -11.37 -5.17
C ASP A 36 -9.01 -12.51 -4.72
N ALA A 37 -9.90 -12.97 -5.61
CA ALA A 37 -10.86 -14.04 -5.32
C ALA A 37 -10.24 -15.41 -4.98
N ALA A 38 -8.93 -15.58 -5.19
CA ALA A 38 -8.19 -16.78 -4.79
C ALA A 38 -7.39 -16.56 -3.51
N GLY A 39 -7.56 -15.43 -2.82
CA GLY A 39 -6.81 -15.06 -1.61
C GLY A 39 -5.36 -14.67 -1.88
N ARG A 40 -5.01 -14.26 -3.12
CA ARG A 40 -3.65 -13.82 -3.47
C ARG A 40 -3.55 -12.30 -3.34
N ILE A 41 -2.37 -11.84 -2.91
CA ILE A 41 -2.10 -10.41 -2.71
C ILE A 41 -2.09 -9.67 -4.05
N VAL A 42 -2.94 -8.64 -4.16
CA VAL A 42 -3.02 -7.71 -5.29
C VAL A 42 -2.23 -6.43 -4.99
N ALA A 43 -2.38 -5.90 -3.78
CA ALA A 43 -1.76 -4.66 -3.34
C ALA A 43 -1.58 -4.62 -1.81
N VAL A 44 -0.80 -3.64 -1.36
CA VAL A 44 -0.68 -3.24 0.05
C VAL A 44 -0.94 -1.74 0.13
N GLU A 45 -1.74 -1.34 1.12
CA GLU A 45 -1.96 0.05 1.50
C GLU A 45 -1.41 0.28 2.91
N ILE A 46 -0.71 1.39 3.09
CA ILE A 46 -0.22 1.86 4.38
C ILE A 46 -0.76 3.26 4.61
N LEU A 47 -1.64 3.42 5.59
CA LEU A 47 -2.10 4.71 6.10
C LEU A 47 -1.10 5.23 7.15
N ASP A 48 -1.05 6.53 7.38
CA ASP A 48 -0.05 7.18 8.24
C ASP A 48 1.37 6.66 7.92
N ALA A 49 1.68 6.55 6.62
CA ALA A 49 2.84 5.81 6.12
C ALA A 49 4.18 6.35 6.66
N SER A 50 4.24 7.64 6.97
CA SER A 50 5.38 8.27 7.63
C SER A 50 5.67 7.69 9.03
N GLU A 51 4.65 7.29 9.79
CA GLU A 51 4.77 6.71 11.14
C GLU A 51 5.15 5.22 11.11
N HIS A 52 4.82 4.52 10.03
CA HIS A 52 5.13 3.09 9.87
C HIS A 52 6.52 2.80 9.31
N ARG A 53 7.25 3.83 8.86
CA ARG A 53 8.57 3.67 8.25
C ARG A 53 9.68 3.47 9.26
N SER A 54 10.63 2.60 8.91
CA SER A 54 11.90 2.54 9.63
C SER A 54 12.79 3.73 9.26
N THR A 55 13.70 4.09 10.17
CA THR A 55 14.74 5.08 9.92
C THR A 55 15.46 4.80 8.60
N GLY A 56 15.55 5.82 7.73
CA GLY A 56 16.27 5.75 6.45
C GLY A 56 15.46 5.22 5.26
N ALA A 57 14.23 4.75 5.44
CA ALA A 57 13.32 4.60 4.29
C ALA A 57 12.98 6.00 3.76
N GLU A 58 12.68 6.16 2.46
CA GLU A 58 12.28 7.43 1.80
C GLU A 58 11.03 7.17 0.93
N LEU A 59 9.92 7.92 1.12
CA LEU A 59 8.66 7.72 0.36
C LEU A 59 8.44 8.76 -0.73
N ASP A 60 9.04 9.94 -0.61
CA ASP A 60 8.76 11.08 -1.50
C ASP A 60 9.13 10.80 -2.97
N HIS A 61 9.99 9.80 -3.19
CA HIS A 61 10.39 9.32 -4.51
C HIS A 61 9.41 8.32 -5.13
N LEU A 62 8.45 7.80 -4.37
CA LEU A 62 7.43 6.86 -4.84
C LEU A 62 6.29 7.65 -5.49
N SER A 63 6.51 8.13 -6.71
CA SER A 63 5.47 8.71 -7.56
C SER A 63 5.00 7.72 -8.62
N ALA A 64 3.73 7.84 -9.02
CA ALA A 64 3.03 6.87 -9.85
C ALA A 64 3.74 6.62 -11.20
N ALA A 65 3.92 5.34 -11.55
CA ALA A 65 4.18 4.87 -12.92
C ALA A 65 2.89 4.38 -13.60
#